data_AF-F0WGE6-F1
#
_entry.id   AF-F0WGE6-F1
#
_cell.length_a   1.000
_cell.length_b   1.000
_cell.length_c   1.000
_cell.angle_alpha   90.00
_cell.angle_beta   90.00
_cell.angle_gamma   90.00
#
_symmetry.space_group_name_H-M   'P 1'
#
loop_
_entity.id
_entity.type
_entity.pdbx_description
1 polymer ?
#
loop_
_entity_poly.entity_id
_entity_poly.type
_entity_poly.pdbx_seq_one_letter_code
_entity_poly.pdbx_strand_id
1 'polypeptide(L)'
;MLKPTSGTEIIAKRNQSKYDFVKVRVWVEDHVYVLSRYLVCRALVSTKINAKDAVQISLDLKRTLVDLELRDIMQEEFEDFLYKTMIVFGYGEAHVARYRMMTTFHRTRVPLLIIMAGTACISKSTLATKLADRLNLSSVLQTDLIFELMCNFSGRSQTLYTSTKFRHKEAMLEEYNKDCEIVRKGVKSDIDKCLKEGKSLIIEGFHVDPRLYQEEIQTQADDLINQTGCSGIVLPFLLTLDAKTHAEFLQNSPDPRYHSSNASDGFENLRNVQSYLIDQVNDLQSSSFTEVPVNLHSFHETLDVMHDIVLEKIKEVYKLSNGEQN
;
A
#
# COMPACT_ATOMS: atom_id res chain seq x y z
N MET A 1 51.11 -4.69 43.07
CA MET A 1 51.32 -4.56 41.61
C MET A 1 50.75 -5.81 40.98
N LEU A 2 49.75 -5.85 40.09
CA LEU A 2 49.19 -4.88 39.14
C LEU A 2 47.65 -5.04 39.08
N LYS A 3 46.93 -3.95 38.78
CA LYS A 3 45.50 -3.95 38.42
C LYS A 3 45.28 -4.53 37.01
N PRO A 4 44.19 -5.25 36.73
CA PRO A 4 43.65 -5.36 35.39
C PRO A 4 42.63 -4.24 35.16
N THR A 5 43.02 -3.33 34.28
CA THR A 5 42.25 -2.64 33.23
C THR A 5 40.73 -2.57 33.34
N SER A 6 40.26 -1.32 33.43
CA SER A 6 38.92 -0.81 33.16
C SER A 6 38.24 -1.48 31.95
N GLY A 7 37.11 -2.14 32.22
CA GLY A 7 36.12 -2.48 31.19
C GLY A 7 35.46 -1.20 30.70
N THR A 8 35.73 -0.83 29.47
CA THR A 8 35.01 0.24 28.77
C THR A 8 33.59 -0.26 28.51
N GLU A 9 32.63 0.16 29.33
CA GLU A 9 31.21 0.00 28.99
C GLU A 9 30.94 0.71 27.67
N ILE A 10 30.63 -0.06 26.64
CA ILE A 10 30.10 0.44 25.39
C ILE A 10 28.67 0.89 25.71
N ILE A 11 28.51 2.12 26.18
CA ILE A 11 27.21 2.78 26.27
C ILE A 11 26.75 3.00 24.84
N ALA A 12 25.91 2.11 24.33
CA ALA A 12 25.13 2.35 23.14
C ALA A 12 24.29 3.61 23.41
N LYS A 13 24.76 4.78 22.92
CA LYS A 13 23.98 6.02 22.93
C LYS A 13 22.73 5.79 22.10
N ARG A 14 21.64 5.39 22.77
CA ARG A 14 20.30 5.50 22.21
C ARG A 14 20.10 6.98 21.86
N ASN A 15 19.69 7.27 20.62
CA ASN A 15 19.21 8.58 20.18
C ASN A 15 17.90 8.93 20.89
N GLN A 16 17.92 9.08 22.21
CA GLN A 16 16.78 9.47 23.04
C GLN A 16 16.90 10.95 23.37
N SER A 17 15.90 11.71 22.96
CA SER A 17 15.82 13.13 23.24
C SER A 17 15.33 13.35 24.67
N LYS A 18 15.81 14.38 25.37
CA LYS A 18 15.28 14.76 26.70
C LYS A 18 13.76 14.96 26.71
N TYR A 19 13.21 15.32 25.54
CA TYR A 19 11.78 15.54 25.30
C TYR A 19 10.96 14.22 25.25
N ASP A 20 11.61 13.06 25.07
CA ASP A 20 10.93 11.77 24.97
C ASP A 20 10.36 11.29 26.32
N PHE A 21 10.89 11.80 27.43
CA PHE A 21 10.40 11.47 28.77
C PHE A 21 9.14 12.27 29.17
N VAL A 22 8.81 13.32 28.43
CA VAL A 22 7.65 14.18 28.74
C VAL A 22 6.45 13.71 27.93
N LYS A 23 5.41 13.23 28.62
CA LYS A 23 4.14 12.85 27.98
C LYS A 23 3.33 14.10 27.69
N VAL A 24 2.88 14.23 26.44
CA VAL A 24 1.89 15.23 26.01
C VAL A 24 0.64 14.45 25.69
N ARG A 25 -0.47 14.80 26.33
CA ARG A 25 -1.79 14.21 26.17
C ARG A 25 -2.60 15.10 25.23
N VAL A 26 -3.18 14.48 24.21
CA VAL A 26 -4.04 15.15 23.24
C VAL A 26 -5.45 14.60 23.40
N TRP A 27 -6.40 15.51 23.57
CA TRP A 27 -7.81 15.23 23.78
C TRP A 27 -8.57 15.32 22.47
N VAL A 28 -9.27 14.24 22.11
CA VAL A 28 -10.18 14.14 20.97
C VAL A 28 -11.55 13.84 21.55
N GLU A 29 -12.39 14.86 21.66
CA GLU A 29 -13.69 14.75 22.34
C GLU A 29 -13.49 14.17 23.76
N ASP A 30 -14.07 13.01 24.07
CA ASP A 30 -13.95 12.34 25.37
C ASP A 30 -12.75 11.37 25.47
N HIS A 31 -11.96 11.22 24.41
CA HIS A 31 -10.83 10.29 24.36
C HIS A 31 -9.49 11.01 24.47
N VAL A 32 -8.56 10.40 25.21
CA VAL A 32 -7.20 10.92 25.36
C VAL A 32 -6.17 9.94 24.80
N TYR A 33 -5.24 10.45 24.01
CA TYR A 33 -4.08 9.69 23.56
C TYR A 33 -2.78 10.42 23.90
N VAL A 34 -1.69 9.66 24.02
CA VAL A 34 -0.36 10.24 24.22
C VAL A 34 0.27 10.50 22.86
N LEU A 35 0.73 11.73 22.64
CA LEU A 35 1.40 12.14 21.40
C LEU A 35 2.57 11.19 21.09
N SER A 36 2.44 10.48 19.97
CA SER A 36 3.49 9.63 19.41
C SER A 36 4.15 10.30 18.22
N ARG A 37 5.45 10.63 18.36
CA ARG A 37 6.24 11.20 17.26
C ARG A 37 6.23 10.29 16.02
N TYR A 38 6.22 8.98 16.24
CA TYR A 38 6.16 8.00 15.16
C TYR A 38 4.84 8.08 14.37
N LEU A 39 3.69 8.17 15.05
CA LEU A 39 2.39 8.27 14.38
C LEU A 39 2.26 9.59 13.61
N VAL A 40 2.72 10.71 14.19
CA VAL A 40 2.75 12.01 13.49
C VAL A 40 3.64 11.93 12.26
N CYS A 41 4.85 11.36 12.38
CA CYS A 41 5.75 11.19 11.25
C CYS A 41 5.10 10.38 10.12
N ARG A 42 4.40 9.28 10.44
CA ARG A 42 3.69 8.48 9.44
C ARG A 42 2.55 9.24 8.78
N ALA A 43 1.77 9.99 9.55
CA ALA A 43 0.68 10.82 9.04
C ALA A 43 1.19 11.96 8.14
N LEU A 44 2.39 12.48 8.37
CA LEU A 44 3.02 13.45 7.47
C LEU A 44 3.56 12.78 6.19
N VAL A 45 4.18 11.61 6.30
CA VAL A 45 4.68 10.89 5.13
C VAL A 45 3.54 10.48 4.17
N SER A 46 2.38 10.11 4.70
CA SER A 46 1.20 9.83 3.86
C SER A 46 0.68 11.08 3.10
N THR A 47 1.09 12.29 3.48
CA THR A 47 0.68 13.54 2.82
C THR A 47 1.76 14.11 1.88
N LYS A 48 2.69 13.24 1.45
CA LYS A 48 3.82 13.54 0.55
C LYS A 48 4.87 14.48 1.17
N ILE A 49 4.97 14.51 2.50
CA ILE A 49 6.10 15.15 3.19
C ILE A 49 7.30 14.20 3.17
N ASN A 50 8.49 14.73 2.89
CA ASN A 50 9.71 13.93 2.88
C ASN A 50 9.93 13.27 4.25
N ALA A 51 10.32 11.99 4.28
CA ALA A 51 10.51 11.26 5.53
C ALA A 51 11.52 11.92 6.48
N LYS A 52 12.58 12.54 5.95
CA LYS A 52 13.57 13.27 6.75
C LYS A 52 12.93 14.48 7.43
N ASP A 53 12.13 15.24 6.69
CA ASP A 53 11.46 16.44 7.20
C ASP A 53 10.34 16.07 8.17
N ALA A 54 9.57 15.01 7.88
CA ALA A 54 8.53 14.49 8.78
C ALA A 54 9.09 14.13 10.17
N VAL A 55 10.30 13.54 10.22
CA VAL A 55 10.99 13.28 11.49
C VAL A 55 11.33 14.58 12.20
N GLN A 56 11.89 15.58 11.50
CA GLN A 56 12.23 16.87 12.10
C GLN A 56 11.00 17.65 12.58
N ILE A 57 9.94 17.73 11.76
CA ILE A 57 8.65 18.34 12.11
C ILE A 57 8.09 17.69 13.38
N SER A 58 8.09 16.35 13.46
CA SER A 58 7.59 15.64 14.66
C SER A 58 8.41 15.94 15.92
N LEU A 59 9.71 16.20 15.77
CA LEU A 59 10.62 16.52 16.87
C LEU A 59 10.41 17.96 17.33
N ASP A 60 10.37 18.91 16.39
CA ASP A 60 10.19 20.34 16.67
C ASP A 60 8.79 20.64 17.23
N LEU A 61 7.76 19.96 16.72
CA LEU A 61 6.42 20.02 17.30
C LEU A 61 6.43 19.55 18.75
N LYS A 62 7.01 18.38 19.03
CA LYS A 62 7.08 17.83 20.39
C LYS A 62 7.85 18.76 21.32
N ARG A 63 8.99 19.29 20.86
CA ARG A 63 9.82 20.24 21.59
C ARG A 63 9.03 21.50 21.92
N THR A 64 8.35 22.10 20.94
CA THR A 64 7.55 23.32 21.11
C THR A 64 6.46 23.13 22.14
N LEU A 65 5.70 22.04 22.08
CA LEU A 65 4.66 21.75 23.06
C LEU A 65 5.21 21.57 24.48
N VAL A 66 6.36 20.91 24.61
CA VAL A 66 6.99 20.70 25.93
C VAL A 66 7.60 22.00 26.49
N ASP A 67 8.28 22.79 25.66
CA ASP A 67 8.91 24.06 26.04
C ASP A 67 7.84 25.11 26.44
N LEU A 68 6.64 25.06 25.83
CA LEU A 68 5.48 25.89 26.21
C LEU A 68 4.65 25.34 27.38
N GLU A 69 5.09 24.25 28.00
CA GLU A 69 4.38 23.53 29.09
C GLU A 69 2.97 23.03 28.71
N LEU A 70 2.68 22.91 27.42
CA LEU A 70 1.44 22.39 26.86
C LEU A 70 1.43 20.86 26.92
N ARG A 71 1.17 20.32 28.10
CA ARG A 71 1.14 18.87 28.37
C ARG A 71 -0.23 18.22 28.17
N ASP A 72 -1.29 19.02 28.19
CA ASP A 72 -2.67 18.62 27.95
C ASP A 72 -3.27 19.64 26.98
N ILE A 73 -3.58 19.20 25.76
CA ILE A 73 -4.09 20.07 24.69
C ILE A 73 -5.25 19.43 23.96
N MET A 74 -6.13 20.25 23.39
CA MET A 74 -7.19 19.77 22.50
C MET A 74 -6.62 19.42 21.13
N GLN A 75 -7.31 18.53 20.40
CA GLN A 75 -6.90 18.11 19.06
C GLN A 75 -6.78 19.28 18.08
N GLU A 76 -7.70 20.25 18.14
CA GLU A 76 -7.67 21.46 17.29
C GLU A 76 -6.42 22.30 17.54
N GLU A 77 -6.09 22.54 18.82
CA GLU A 77 -4.88 23.27 19.20
C GLU A 77 -3.61 22.50 18.77
N PHE A 78 -3.59 21.18 18.95
CA PHE A 78 -2.50 20.33 18.48
C PHE A 78 -2.27 20.47 16.96
N GLU A 79 -3.36 20.43 16.19
CA GLU A 79 -3.31 20.59 14.73
C GLU A 79 -2.81 21.97 14.33
N ASP A 80 -3.22 23.04 15.02
CA ASP A 80 -2.70 24.40 14.78
C ASP A 80 -1.19 24.48 14.96
N PHE A 81 -0.64 23.87 16.02
CA PHE A 81 0.81 23.79 16.22
C PHE A 81 1.49 22.97 15.14
N LEU A 82 0.89 21.86 14.73
CA LEU A 82 1.40 21.02 13.65
C LEU A 82 1.46 21.79 12.33
N TYR A 83 0.37 22.47 11.93
CA TYR A 83 0.30 23.25 10.69
C TYR A 83 1.29 24.40 10.68
N LYS A 84 1.42 25.14 11.79
CA LYS A 84 2.46 26.18 11.94
C LYS A 84 3.86 25.60 11.76
N THR A 85 4.13 24.43 12.34
CA THR A 85 5.43 23.75 12.20
C THR A 85 5.67 23.33 10.75
N MET A 86 4.66 22.78 10.06
CA MET A 86 4.76 22.41 8.64
C MET A 86 5.12 23.61 7.75
N ILE A 87 4.48 24.77 7.97
CA ILE A 87 4.73 26.00 7.22
C ILE A 87 6.18 26.48 7.40
N VAL A 88 6.72 26.41 8.62
CA VAL A 88 8.12 26.76 8.91
C VAL A 88 9.11 25.88 8.12
N PHE A 89 8.76 24.61 7.88
CA PHE A 89 9.55 23.70 7.06
C PHE A 89 9.31 23.84 5.55
N GLY A 90 8.50 24.81 5.12
CA GLY A 90 8.21 25.08 3.70
C GLY A 90 7.01 24.31 3.14
N TYR A 91 6.25 23.60 3.97
CA TYR A 91 5.04 22.88 3.56
C TYR A 91 3.81 23.75 3.77
N GLY A 92 3.29 24.31 2.67
CA GLY A 92 2.14 25.23 2.69
C GLY A 92 0.77 24.54 2.72
N GLU A 93 -0.27 25.32 2.40
CA GLU A 93 -1.68 24.92 2.48
C GLU A 93 -2.02 23.64 1.72
N ALA A 94 -1.38 23.36 0.59
CA ALA A 94 -1.62 22.12 -0.15
C ALA A 94 -1.31 20.86 0.68
N HIS A 95 -0.27 20.89 1.53
CA HIS A 95 0.08 19.77 2.39
C HIS A 95 -0.81 19.70 3.63
N VAL A 96 -1.20 20.86 4.18
CA VAL A 96 -2.17 20.96 5.28
C VAL A 96 -3.52 20.39 4.85
N ALA A 97 -4.00 20.75 3.65
CA ALA A 97 -5.23 20.22 3.07
C ALA A 97 -5.16 18.69 2.89
N ARG A 98 -4.04 18.16 2.37
CA ARG A 98 -3.82 16.71 2.28
C ARG A 98 -3.81 16.03 3.65
N TYR A 99 -3.21 16.65 4.65
CA TYR A 99 -3.21 16.14 6.02
C TYR A 99 -4.62 16.05 6.58
N ARG A 100 -5.41 17.13 6.49
CA ARG A 100 -6.80 17.16 6.94
C ARG A 100 -7.67 16.12 6.22
N MET A 101 -7.48 15.98 4.91
CA MET A 101 -8.14 14.96 4.10
C MET A 101 -7.79 13.55 4.60
N MET A 102 -6.51 13.25 4.79
CA MET A 102 -6.04 11.92 5.20
C MET A 102 -6.43 11.57 6.63
N THR A 103 -6.40 12.53 7.56
CA THR A 103 -6.89 12.31 8.94
C THR A 103 -8.39 12.08 8.95
N THR A 104 -9.16 12.82 8.15
CA THR A 104 -10.60 12.60 8.01
C THR A 104 -10.88 11.22 7.45
N PHE A 105 -10.21 10.81 6.37
CA PHE A 105 -10.33 9.50 5.75
C PHE A 105 -10.14 8.35 6.77
N HIS A 106 -9.11 8.42 7.60
CA HIS A 106 -8.88 7.41 8.65
C HIS A 106 -9.92 7.47 9.78
N ARG A 107 -10.44 8.65 10.11
CA ARG A 107 -11.44 8.84 11.18
C ARG A 107 -12.82 8.35 10.76
N THR A 108 -13.25 8.65 9.54
CA THR A 108 -14.55 8.27 8.99
C THR A 108 -14.61 6.81 8.55
N ARG A 109 -13.48 6.10 8.57
CA ARG A 109 -13.38 4.68 8.20
C ARG A 109 -13.95 4.41 6.81
N VAL A 110 -13.62 5.27 5.84
CA VAL A 110 -13.96 5.02 4.44
C VAL A 110 -13.22 3.75 4.00
N PRO A 111 -13.92 2.72 3.49
CA PRO A 111 -13.26 1.52 3.00
C PRO A 111 -12.27 1.84 1.88
N LEU A 112 -11.11 1.19 1.88
CA LEU A 112 -10.11 1.34 0.81
C LEU A 112 -9.59 -0.02 0.37
N LEU A 113 -9.95 -0.42 -0.84
CA LEU A 113 -9.52 -1.65 -1.47
C LEU A 113 -8.52 -1.33 -2.60
N ILE A 114 -7.26 -1.69 -2.41
CA ILE A 114 -6.25 -1.58 -3.46
C ILE A 114 -6.01 -2.98 -4.03
N ILE A 115 -6.15 -3.16 -5.34
CA ILE A 115 -5.94 -4.44 -6.01
C ILE A 115 -4.72 -4.31 -6.91
N MET A 116 -3.72 -5.17 -6.77
CA MET A 116 -2.47 -5.13 -7.53
C MET A 116 -2.31 -6.43 -8.33
N ALA A 117 -2.72 -6.38 -9.59
CA ALA A 117 -2.51 -7.45 -10.57
C ALA A 117 -1.12 -7.33 -11.22
N GLY A 118 -0.58 -8.46 -11.66
CA GLY A 118 0.61 -8.50 -12.51
C GLY A 118 1.36 -9.81 -12.39
N THR A 119 2.23 -10.08 -13.36
CA THR A 119 3.01 -11.33 -13.42
C THR A 119 4.02 -11.45 -12.25
N ALA A 120 4.59 -12.63 -12.05
CA ALA A 120 5.60 -12.84 -11.01
C ALA A 120 6.88 -12.04 -11.31
N CYS A 121 7.74 -11.82 -10.31
CA CYS A 121 9.05 -11.19 -10.49
C CYS A 121 9.08 -9.74 -11.02
N ILE A 122 8.06 -8.94 -10.71
CA ILE A 122 8.03 -7.49 -11.00
C ILE A 122 8.05 -6.61 -9.73
N SER A 123 8.50 -7.19 -8.60
CA SER A 123 8.56 -6.54 -7.28
C SER A 123 7.22 -6.06 -6.70
N LYS A 124 6.11 -6.71 -7.08
CA LYS A 124 4.74 -6.38 -6.60
C LYS A 124 4.61 -6.38 -5.08
N SER A 125 5.01 -7.47 -4.42
CA SER A 125 4.87 -7.59 -2.96
C SER A 125 5.65 -6.50 -2.23
N THR A 126 6.85 -6.15 -2.72
CA THR A 126 7.61 -5.02 -2.17
C THR A 126 6.88 -3.69 -2.38
N LEU A 127 6.24 -3.47 -3.53
CA LEU A 127 5.47 -2.25 -3.80
C LEU A 127 4.25 -2.17 -2.87
N ALA A 128 3.51 -3.27 -2.74
CA ALA A 128 2.35 -3.39 -1.87
C ALA A 128 2.70 -3.11 -0.41
N THR A 129 3.77 -3.72 0.13
CA THR A 129 4.21 -3.47 1.50
C THR A 129 4.64 -2.02 1.71
N LYS A 130 5.46 -1.46 0.81
CA LYS A 130 5.90 -0.06 0.96
C LYS A 130 4.74 0.93 0.81
N LEU A 131 3.76 0.62 -0.04
CA LEU A 131 2.56 1.44 -0.21
C LEU A 131 1.68 1.38 1.04
N ALA A 132 1.46 0.18 1.61
CA ALA A 132 0.75 0.00 2.87
C ALA A 132 1.43 0.76 4.02
N ASP A 133 2.75 0.66 4.13
CA ASP A 133 3.52 1.37 5.15
C ASP A 133 3.37 2.88 5.02
N ARG A 134 3.44 3.39 3.78
CA ARG A 134 3.35 4.82 3.45
C ARG A 134 1.96 5.39 3.68
N LEU A 135 0.91 4.65 3.35
CA LEU A 135 -0.49 5.04 3.54
C LEU A 135 -1.05 4.69 4.92
N ASN A 136 -0.23 4.07 5.78
CA ASN A 136 -0.66 3.59 7.10
C ASN A 136 -1.84 2.61 7.05
N LEU A 137 -1.82 1.68 6.09
CA LEU A 137 -2.84 0.64 5.94
C LEU A 137 -2.49 -0.57 6.80
N SER A 138 -3.53 -1.27 7.28
CA SER A 138 -3.39 -2.34 8.28
C SER A 138 -3.22 -3.74 7.71
N SER A 139 -3.53 -3.96 6.43
CA SER A 139 -3.56 -5.31 5.85
C SER A 139 -3.13 -5.37 4.39
N VAL A 140 -2.24 -6.33 4.10
CA VAL A 140 -1.82 -6.73 2.76
C VAL A 140 -2.06 -8.23 2.64
N LEU A 141 -2.85 -8.63 1.64
CA LEU A 141 -3.23 -10.00 1.37
C LEU A 141 -2.55 -10.47 0.08
N GLN A 142 -1.76 -11.54 0.19
CA GLN A 142 -1.03 -12.12 -0.93
C GLN A 142 -1.83 -13.28 -1.52
N THR A 143 -2.22 -13.18 -2.79
CA THR A 143 -3.03 -14.22 -3.45
C THR A 143 -2.32 -15.56 -3.56
N ASP A 144 -0.99 -15.54 -3.60
CA ASP A 144 -0.19 -16.76 -3.76
C ASP A 144 -0.28 -17.65 -2.51
N LEU A 145 -0.38 -17.03 -1.33
CA LEU A 145 -0.65 -17.74 -0.08
C LEU A 145 -2.07 -18.31 -0.05
N ILE A 146 -3.05 -17.56 -0.55
CA ILE A 146 -4.43 -18.05 -0.66
C ILE A 146 -4.51 -19.23 -1.62
N PHE A 147 -3.82 -19.16 -2.75
CA PHE A 147 -3.75 -20.26 -3.70
C PHE A 147 -3.15 -21.52 -3.08
N GLU A 148 -2.03 -21.39 -2.37
CA GLU A 148 -1.39 -22.51 -1.67
C GLU A 148 -2.34 -23.15 -0.63
N LEU A 149 -3.02 -22.32 0.17
CA LEU A 149 -4.00 -22.80 1.14
C LEU A 149 -5.16 -23.54 0.45
N MET A 150 -5.72 -22.97 -0.62
CA MET A 150 -6.84 -23.59 -1.35
C MET A 150 -6.42 -24.90 -2.04
N CYS A 151 -5.20 -24.99 -2.56
CA CYS A 151 -4.62 -26.23 -3.08
C CYS A 151 -4.51 -27.30 -1.99
N ASN A 152 -4.00 -26.94 -0.81
CA ASN A 152 -3.85 -27.84 0.33
C ASN A 152 -5.21 -28.39 0.81
N PHE A 153 -6.24 -27.54 0.90
CA PHE A 153 -7.59 -27.99 1.27
C PHE A 153 -8.27 -28.87 0.22
N SER A 154 -7.98 -28.61 -1.07
CA SER A 154 -8.62 -29.33 -2.18
C SER A 154 -7.87 -30.61 -2.58
N GLY A 155 -6.67 -30.84 -2.02
CA GLY A 155 -5.77 -31.92 -2.47
C GLY A 155 -5.23 -31.72 -3.89
N ARG A 156 -5.34 -30.50 -4.45
CA ARG A 156 -4.88 -30.17 -5.79
C ARG A 156 -3.39 -29.81 -5.75
N SER A 157 -2.59 -30.33 -6.69
CA SER A 157 -1.20 -29.89 -6.83
C SER A 157 -1.14 -28.42 -7.23
N GLN A 158 -0.24 -27.67 -6.60
CA GLN A 158 0.06 -26.29 -7.00
C GLN A 158 0.77 -26.27 -8.36
N THR A 159 0.31 -25.40 -9.26
CA THR A 159 0.94 -25.20 -10.57
C THR A 159 2.04 -24.17 -10.46
N LEU A 160 3.29 -24.58 -10.74
CA LEU A 160 4.44 -23.68 -10.71
C LEU A 160 4.76 -23.16 -12.11
N TYR A 161 4.10 -22.07 -12.51
CA TYR A 161 4.24 -21.44 -13.83
C TYR A 161 5.69 -21.07 -14.22
N THR A 162 6.58 -20.95 -13.24
CA THR A 162 8.01 -20.63 -13.45
C THR A 162 8.85 -21.83 -13.90
N SER A 163 8.30 -23.04 -13.88
CA SER A 163 9.03 -24.28 -14.20
C SER A 163 8.21 -25.32 -14.98
N THR A 164 6.88 -25.16 -15.03
CA THR A 164 5.98 -26.03 -15.78
C THR A 164 6.11 -25.76 -17.28
N LYS A 165 6.32 -26.82 -18.06
CA LYS A 165 6.26 -26.76 -19.52
C LYS A 165 4.85 -27.07 -20.01
N PHE A 166 4.22 -26.09 -20.64
CA PHE A 166 2.90 -26.23 -21.24
C PHE A 166 3.02 -26.62 -22.72
N ARG A 167 2.02 -27.34 -23.25
CA ARG A 167 2.00 -27.75 -24.66
C ARG A 167 1.76 -26.56 -25.60
N HIS A 168 0.81 -25.70 -25.23
CA HIS A 168 0.41 -24.50 -25.97
C HIS A 168 0.02 -23.40 -24.99
N LYS A 169 0.05 -22.13 -25.45
CA LYS A 169 -0.26 -20.94 -24.65
C LYS A 169 -1.69 -21.01 -24.08
N GLU A 170 -2.64 -21.51 -24.86
CA GLU A 170 -4.06 -21.57 -24.52
C GLU A 170 -4.31 -22.50 -23.33
N ALA A 171 -3.63 -23.66 -23.30
CA ALA A 171 -3.72 -24.60 -22.18
C ALA A 171 -3.18 -24.00 -20.89
N MET A 172 -2.09 -23.22 -20.98
CA MET A 172 -1.52 -22.49 -19.84
C MET A 172 -2.49 -21.43 -19.31
N LEU A 173 -3.09 -20.64 -20.21
CA LEU A 173 -4.07 -19.61 -19.81
C LEU A 173 -5.35 -20.22 -19.25
N GLU A 174 -5.80 -21.36 -19.75
CA GLU A 174 -6.94 -22.08 -19.19
C GLU A 174 -6.66 -22.54 -17.75
N GLU A 175 -5.45 -23.03 -17.48
CA GLU A 175 -5.03 -23.40 -16.13
C GLU A 175 -4.90 -22.18 -15.22
N TYR A 176 -4.31 -21.09 -15.72
CA TYR A 176 -4.20 -19.81 -15.00
C TYR A 176 -5.57 -19.26 -14.60
N ASN A 177 -6.54 -19.29 -15.52
CA ASN A 177 -7.90 -18.83 -15.25
C ASN A 177 -8.57 -19.66 -14.15
N LYS A 178 -8.43 -20.99 -14.19
CA LYS A 178 -8.93 -21.89 -13.14
C LYS A 178 -8.31 -21.58 -11.78
N ASP A 179 -7.01 -21.29 -11.75
CA ASP A 179 -6.31 -20.93 -10.52
C ASP A 179 -6.80 -19.59 -9.96
N CYS A 180 -6.98 -18.59 -10.82
CA CYS A 180 -7.55 -17.29 -10.44
C CYS A 180 -8.98 -17.41 -9.89
N GLU A 181 -9.83 -18.24 -10.49
CA GLU A 181 -11.19 -18.48 -10.00
C GLU A 181 -11.22 -19.10 -8.58
N ILE A 182 -10.29 -20.01 -8.29
CA ILE A 182 -10.16 -20.61 -6.95
C ILE A 182 -9.74 -19.56 -5.94
N VAL A 183 -8.72 -18.76 -6.27
CA VAL A 183 -8.24 -17.68 -5.40
C VAL A 183 -9.32 -16.64 -5.16
N ARG A 184 -10.06 -16.25 -6.21
CA ARG A 184 -11.16 -15.30 -6.10
C ARG A 184 -12.19 -15.71 -5.06
N LYS A 185 -12.54 -17.01 -5.00
CA LYS A 185 -13.44 -17.56 -3.98
C LYS A 185 -12.86 -17.41 -2.57
N GLY A 186 -11.55 -17.65 -2.41
CA GLY A 186 -10.86 -17.48 -1.14
C GLY A 186 -10.81 -16.03 -0.64
N VAL A 187 -10.62 -15.08 -1.55
CA VAL A 187 -10.45 -13.65 -1.22
C VAL A 187 -11.79 -12.90 -1.02
N LYS A 188 -12.90 -13.45 -1.53
CA LYS A 188 -14.23 -12.80 -1.47
C LYS A 188 -14.63 -12.37 -0.05
N SER A 189 -14.39 -13.23 0.96
CA SER A 189 -14.74 -12.90 2.34
C SER A 189 -13.97 -11.70 2.90
N ASP A 190 -12.70 -11.56 2.55
CA ASP A 190 -11.86 -10.46 3.01
C ASP A 190 -12.25 -9.14 2.34
N ILE A 191 -12.61 -9.17 1.06
CA ILE A 191 -13.15 -8.01 0.34
C ILE A 191 -14.48 -7.56 0.96
N ASP A 192 -15.41 -8.48 1.16
CA ASP A 192 -16.73 -8.16 1.73
C ASP A 192 -16.58 -7.54 3.13
N LYS A 193 -15.66 -8.06 3.95
CA LYS A 193 -15.35 -7.49 5.27
C LYS A 193 -14.69 -6.13 5.16
N CYS A 194 -13.74 -5.95 4.23
CA CYS A 194 -13.09 -4.66 4.00
C CYS A 194 -14.11 -3.56 3.70
N LEU A 195 -15.02 -3.83 2.76
CA LEU A 195 -16.04 -2.89 2.30
C LEU A 195 -17.12 -2.64 3.36
N LYS A 196 -17.54 -3.66 4.12
CA LYS A 196 -18.57 -3.51 5.17
C LYS A 196 -18.04 -2.87 6.45
N GLU A 197 -16.81 -3.16 6.86
CA GLU A 197 -16.26 -2.72 8.15
C GLU A 197 -15.50 -1.40 8.08
N GLY A 198 -15.38 -0.78 6.89
CA GLY A 198 -14.64 0.48 6.74
C GLY A 198 -13.14 0.33 6.94
N LYS A 199 -12.59 -0.83 6.55
CA LYS A 199 -11.16 -1.13 6.67
C LYS A 199 -10.45 -0.86 5.35
N SER A 200 -9.12 -0.83 5.41
CA SER A 200 -8.27 -0.76 4.23
C SER A 200 -7.56 -2.09 4.00
N LEU A 201 -7.59 -2.57 2.76
CA LEU A 201 -7.02 -3.85 2.33
C LEU A 201 -6.27 -3.65 1.01
N ILE A 202 -5.03 -4.12 0.97
CA ILE A 202 -4.32 -4.32 -0.30
C ILE A 202 -4.38 -5.80 -0.66
N ILE A 203 -4.81 -6.13 -1.87
CA ILE A 203 -4.72 -7.48 -2.44
C ILE A 203 -3.65 -7.45 -3.52
N GLU A 204 -2.68 -8.33 -3.45
CA GLU A 204 -1.59 -8.42 -4.43
C GLU A 204 -1.28 -9.86 -4.77
N GLY A 205 -0.85 -10.12 -6.00
CA GLY A 205 -0.14 -11.35 -6.34
C GLY A 205 -0.35 -11.81 -7.77
N PHE A 206 0.08 -13.04 -8.08
CA PHE A 206 0.05 -13.57 -9.44
C PHE A 206 -1.37 -13.95 -9.89
N HIS A 207 -2.22 -14.40 -8.97
CA HIS A 207 -3.55 -14.96 -9.26
C HIS A 207 -4.67 -13.91 -9.19
N VAL A 208 -4.37 -12.68 -9.63
CA VAL A 208 -5.32 -11.57 -9.69
C VAL A 208 -5.66 -11.32 -11.15
N ASP A 209 -6.80 -11.87 -11.59
CA ASP A 209 -7.35 -11.63 -12.91
C ASP A 209 -8.36 -10.46 -12.87
N PRO A 210 -8.10 -9.35 -13.58
CA PRO A 210 -8.98 -8.18 -13.66
C PRO A 210 -10.46 -8.49 -13.92
N ARG A 211 -10.76 -9.53 -14.72
CA ARG A 211 -12.14 -9.91 -15.04
C ARG A 211 -12.96 -10.28 -13.81
N LEU A 212 -12.32 -10.86 -12.81
CA LEU A 212 -13.00 -11.40 -11.63
C LEU A 212 -13.35 -10.32 -10.58
N TYR A 213 -12.85 -9.10 -10.75
CA TYR A 213 -13.02 -7.98 -9.81
C TYR A 213 -13.84 -6.82 -10.38
N GLN A 214 -14.47 -7.01 -11.55
CA GLN A 214 -15.27 -5.96 -12.20
C GLN A 214 -16.47 -5.53 -11.38
N GLU A 215 -17.12 -6.46 -10.68
CA GLU A 215 -18.28 -6.15 -9.84
C GLU A 215 -17.92 -5.12 -8.76
N GLU A 216 -16.78 -5.30 -8.08
CA GLU A 216 -16.29 -4.36 -7.06
C GLU A 216 -15.97 -2.99 -7.64
N ILE A 217 -15.35 -2.95 -8.82
CA ILE A 217 -14.97 -1.70 -9.49
C ILE A 217 -16.22 -0.95 -9.98
N GLN A 218 -17.18 -1.67 -10.56
CA GLN A 218 -18.42 -1.09 -11.07
C GLN A 218 -19.33 -0.60 -9.94
N THR A 219 -19.45 -1.37 -8.85
CA THR A 219 -20.26 -0.99 -7.68
C THR A 219 -19.76 0.33 -7.09
N GLN A 220 -18.43 0.52 -7.01
CA GLN A 220 -17.87 1.82 -6.62
C GLN A 220 -18.31 2.95 -7.56
N ALA A 221 -18.18 2.74 -8.88
CA ALA A 221 -18.55 3.75 -9.87
C ALA A 221 -20.04 4.15 -9.74
N ASP A 222 -20.91 3.17 -9.57
CA ASP A 222 -22.35 3.38 -9.42
C ASP A 222 -22.71 4.07 -8.08
N ASP A 223 -22.06 3.71 -6.98
CA ASP A 223 -22.26 4.36 -5.67
C ASP A 223 -21.80 5.83 -5.68
N LEU A 224 -20.68 6.12 -6.36
CA LEU A 224 -20.20 7.49 -6.53
C LEU A 224 -21.18 8.35 -7.34
N ILE A 225 -21.82 7.78 -8.36
CA ILE A 225 -22.79 8.47 -9.21
C ILE A 225 -24.14 8.67 -8.50
N ASN A 226 -24.61 7.64 -7.79
CA ASN A 226 -25.96 7.61 -7.20
C ASN A 226 -26.04 8.22 -5.80
N GLN A 227 -24.91 8.62 -5.18
CA GLN A 227 -24.83 9.18 -3.82
C GLN A 227 -25.50 8.29 -2.74
N THR A 228 -25.56 6.99 -2.98
CA THR A 228 -26.19 6.00 -2.10
C THR A 228 -25.22 5.53 -1.01
N GLY A 229 -24.98 6.37 0.00
CA GLY A 229 -24.23 5.97 1.21
C GLY A 229 -22.70 5.85 1.03
N CYS A 230 -22.04 5.23 2.02
CA CYS A 230 -20.56 5.18 2.14
C CYS A 230 -19.92 4.33 1.01
N SER A 231 -19.69 4.97 -0.14
CA SER A 231 -18.96 4.37 -1.27
C SER A 231 -17.52 4.06 -0.85
N GLY A 232 -17.15 2.78 -0.88
CA GLY A 232 -15.77 2.36 -0.67
C GLY A 232 -14.87 2.79 -1.82
N ILE A 233 -13.61 3.10 -1.54
CA ILE A 233 -12.63 3.43 -2.57
C ILE A 233 -12.01 2.12 -3.09
N VAL A 234 -12.22 1.79 -4.36
CA VAL A 234 -11.53 0.69 -5.05
C VAL A 234 -10.49 1.26 -6.02
N LEU A 235 -9.27 0.72 -5.97
CA LEU A 235 -8.14 1.15 -6.79
C LEU A 235 -7.44 -0.06 -7.40
N PRO A 236 -7.83 -0.44 -8.62
CA PRO A 236 -7.20 -1.53 -9.33
C PRO A 236 -5.96 -1.06 -10.10
N PHE A 237 -4.81 -1.69 -9.86
CA PHE A 237 -3.53 -1.46 -10.52
C PHE A 237 -3.09 -2.71 -11.28
N LEU A 238 -2.73 -2.56 -12.55
CA LEU A 238 -2.02 -3.57 -13.31
C LEU A 238 -0.55 -3.17 -13.38
N LEU A 239 0.31 -3.91 -12.67
CA LEU A 239 1.75 -3.70 -12.73
C LEU A 239 2.34 -4.44 -13.93
N THR A 240 3.07 -3.72 -14.78
CA THR A 240 3.72 -4.28 -15.97
C THR A 240 5.23 -4.02 -15.94
N LEU A 241 5.99 -4.92 -16.55
CA LEU A 241 7.43 -4.76 -16.72
C LEU A 241 7.80 -5.06 -18.18
N ASP A 242 8.77 -4.37 -18.75
CA ASP A 242 9.24 -4.67 -20.10
C ASP A 242 9.98 -6.02 -20.14
N ALA A 243 10.00 -6.66 -21.31
CA ALA A 243 10.55 -8.02 -21.43
C ALA A 243 12.05 -8.08 -21.11
N LYS A 244 12.81 -7.04 -21.47
CA LYS A 244 14.26 -7.01 -21.28
C LYS A 244 14.60 -6.90 -19.79
N THR A 245 14.03 -5.91 -19.11
CA THR A 245 14.24 -5.72 -17.68
C THR A 245 13.68 -6.90 -16.87
N HIS A 246 12.56 -7.50 -17.29
CA HIS A 246 12.06 -8.71 -16.64
C HIS A 246 13.04 -9.89 -16.76
N ALA A 247 13.62 -10.11 -17.94
CA ALA A 247 14.63 -11.16 -18.13
C ALA A 247 15.89 -10.90 -17.29
N GLU A 248 16.39 -9.65 -17.26
CA GLU A 248 17.52 -9.26 -16.44
C GLU A 248 17.24 -9.46 -14.94
N PHE A 249 16.02 -9.14 -14.48
CA PHE A 249 15.63 -9.33 -13.08
C PHE A 249 15.57 -10.81 -12.69
N LEU A 250 15.01 -11.67 -13.55
CA LEU A 250 14.94 -13.11 -13.33
C LEU A 250 16.33 -13.77 -13.28
N GLN A 251 17.23 -13.38 -14.20
CA GLN A 251 18.61 -13.89 -14.24
C GLN A 251 19.44 -13.48 -13.02
N ASN A 252 19.11 -12.35 -12.40
CA ASN A 252 19.77 -11.87 -11.19
C ASN A 252 19.06 -12.30 -9.89
N SER A 253 17.96 -13.06 -10.00
CA SER A 253 17.18 -13.48 -8.84
C SER A 253 17.98 -14.48 -7.98
N PRO A 254 18.04 -14.32 -6.65
CA PRO A 254 18.72 -15.30 -5.80
C PRO A 254 17.94 -16.62 -5.65
N ASP A 255 16.70 -16.67 -6.14
CA ASP A 255 15.81 -17.82 -5.96
C ASP A 255 16.13 -18.93 -6.99
N PRO A 256 16.49 -20.15 -6.54
CA PRO A 256 16.83 -21.27 -7.41
C PRO A 256 15.71 -21.68 -8.38
N ARG A 257 14.44 -21.38 -8.07
CA ARG A 257 13.29 -21.72 -8.93
C ARG A 257 13.40 -21.09 -10.31
N TYR A 258 14.06 -19.93 -10.42
CA TYR A 258 14.25 -19.21 -11.69
C TYR A 258 15.53 -19.60 -12.45
N HIS A 259 16.35 -20.48 -11.87
CA HIS A 259 17.61 -20.98 -12.43
C HIS A 259 17.53 -22.45 -12.86
N SER A 260 16.31 -23.01 -12.89
CA SER A 260 16.07 -24.40 -13.27
C SER A 260 16.28 -24.63 -14.77
N SER A 261 16.40 -25.90 -15.18
CA SER A 261 16.51 -26.27 -16.61
C SER A 261 15.34 -25.78 -17.47
N ASN A 262 14.20 -25.46 -16.84
CA ASN A 262 12.98 -25.00 -17.50
C ASN A 262 12.79 -23.48 -17.33
N ALA A 263 13.82 -22.73 -16.95
CA ALA A 263 13.73 -21.28 -16.71
C ALA A 263 13.28 -20.51 -17.95
N SER A 264 13.65 -20.95 -19.16
CA SER A 264 13.19 -20.34 -20.41
C SER A 264 11.68 -20.52 -20.63
N ASP A 265 11.17 -21.74 -20.45
CA ASP A 265 9.73 -22.03 -20.52
C ASP A 265 8.98 -21.20 -19.44
N GLY A 266 9.55 -21.09 -18.24
CA GLY A 266 9.02 -20.28 -17.15
C GLY A 266 8.92 -18.79 -17.50
N PHE A 267 9.97 -18.20 -18.09
CA PHE A 267 9.94 -16.81 -18.54
C PHE A 267 8.85 -16.58 -19.58
N GLU A 268 8.74 -17.44 -20.59
CA GLU A 268 7.70 -17.36 -21.61
C GLU A 268 6.30 -17.44 -21.00
N ASN A 269 6.07 -18.32 -20.02
CA ASN A 269 4.80 -18.39 -19.30
C ASN A 269 4.48 -17.05 -18.61
N LEU A 270 5.44 -16.47 -17.88
CA LEU A 270 5.24 -15.20 -17.19
C LEU A 270 4.95 -14.04 -18.15
N ARG A 271 5.59 -14.03 -19.33
CA ARG A 271 5.33 -13.05 -20.40
C ARG A 271 3.97 -13.25 -21.05
N ASN A 272 3.56 -14.49 -21.28
CA ASN A 272 2.26 -14.82 -21.81
C ASN A 272 1.14 -14.39 -20.85
N VAL A 273 1.31 -14.60 -19.55
CA VAL A 273 0.36 -14.11 -18.53
C VAL A 273 0.32 -12.59 -18.48
N GLN A 274 1.47 -11.90 -18.52
CA GLN A 274 1.46 -10.43 -18.55
C GLN A 274 0.72 -9.90 -19.79
N SER A 275 0.99 -10.47 -20.97
CA SER A 275 0.34 -10.06 -22.22
C SER A 275 -1.16 -10.30 -22.13
N TYR A 276 -1.56 -11.47 -21.62
CA TYR A 276 -2.95 -11.80 -21.36
C TYR A 276 -3.64 -10.78 -20.44
N LEU A 277 -3.01 -10.41 -19.32
CA LEU A 277 -3.57 -9.43 -18.38
C LEU A 277 -3.73 -8.04 -19.03
N ILE A 278 -2.76 -7.61 -19.84
CA ILE A 278 -2.83 -6.34 -20.59
C ILE A 278 -3.99 -6.40 -21.58
N ASP A 279 -4.12 -7.48 -22.34
CA ASP A 279 -5.22 -7.67 -23.31
C ASP A 279 -6.58 -7.60 -22.59
N GLN A 280 -6.72 -8.28 -21.44
CA GLN A 280 -7.97 -8.23 -20.66
C GLN A 280 -8.30 -6.81 -20.18
N VAL A 281 -7.31 -6.04 -19.73
CA VAL A 281 -7.54 -4.65 -19.27
C VAL A 281 -7.96 -3.75 -20.44
N ASN A 282 -7.35 -3.93 -21.62
CA ASN A 282 -7.68 -3.16 -22.83
C ASN A 282 -9.08 -3.48 -23.38
N ASP A 283 -9.49 -4.74 -23.32
CA ASP A 283 -10.80 -5.18 -23.82
C ASP A 283 -11.98 -4.64 -22.99
N LEU A 284 -11.75 -4.28 -21.72
CA LEU A 284 -12.83 -3.96 -20.77
C LEU A 284 -13.37 -2.53 -20.81
N GLN A 285 -12.74 -1.61 -21.56
CA GLN A 285 -13.10 -0.23 -21.94
C GLN A 285 -13.82 0.74 -20.96
N SER A 286 -14.41 0.33 -19.83
CA SER A 286 -15.35 1.16 -19.05
C SER A 286 -15.01 1.35 -17.57
N SER A 287 -14.09 0.57 -17.01
CA SER A 287 -13.62 0.73 -15.61
C SER A 287 -12.41 -0.17 -15.36
N SER A 288 -11.33 0.13 -16.08
CA SER A 288 -10.18 -0.77 -16.18
C SER A 288 -9.20 -0.61 -15.01
N PHE A 289 -8.40 -1.65 -14.78
CA PHE A 289 -7.19 -1.54 -13.97
C PHE A 289 -6.31 -0.42 -14.55
N THR A 290 -5.74 0.40 -13.67
CA THR A 290 -4.76 1.41 -14.06
C THR A 290 -3.43 0.73 -14.32
N GLU A 291 -2.97 0.72 -15.57
CA GLU A 291 -1.65 0.19 -15.90
C GLU A 291 -0.56 1.09 -15.32
N VAL A 292 0.38 0.50 -14.57
CA VAL A 292 1.54 1.18 -14.00
C VAL A 292 2.80 0.40 -14.39
N PRO A 293 3.62 0.93 -15.30
CA PRO A 293 4.90 0.32 -15.63
C PRO A 293 5.87 0.45 -14.44
N VAL A 294 6.45 -0.67 -14.02
CA VAL A 294 7.38 -0.72 -12.89
C VAL A 294 8.77 -0.30 -13.34
N ASN A 295 9.30 0.75 -12.73
CA ASN A 295 10.69 1.16 -12.91
C ASN A 295 11.58 0.48 -11.86
N LEU A 296 12.26 -0.60 -12.23
CA LEU A 296 13.16 -1.33 -11.32
C LEU A 296 14.42 -0.52 -10.94
N HIS A 297 14.83 0.45 -11.76
CA HIS A 297 15.96 1.34 -11.43
C HIS A 297 15.57 2.44 -10.45
N SER A 298 14.30 2.87 -10.48
CA SER A 298 13.74 3.90 -9.59
C SER A 298 12.43 3.42 -8.97
N PHE A 299 12.55 2.47 -8.03
CA PHE A 299 11.40 1.92 -7.32
C PHE A 299 10.56 2.99 -6.60
N HIS A 300 11.21 4.06 -6.14
CA HIS A 300 10.56 5.17 -5.47
C HIS A 300 9.61 5.95 -6.38
N GLU A 301 9.97 6.12 -7.66
CA GLU A 301 9.14 6.80 -8.65
C GLU A 301 7.84 6.05 -8.92
N THR A 302 7.92 4.73 -9.09
CA THR A 302 6.72 3.89 -9.27
C THR A 302 5.80 3.97 -8.04
N LEU A 303 6.38 3.91 -6.85
CA LEU A 303 5.64 4.04 -5.60
C LEU A 303 5.02 5.45 -5.42
N ASP A 304 5.68 6.50 -5.91
CA ASP A 304 5.16 7.86 -5.87
C ASP A 304 3.95 8.01 -6.79
N VAL A 305 4.03 7.50 -8.03
CA VAL A 305 2.90 7.48 -8.99
C VAL A 305 1.69 6.76 -8.40
N MET A 306 1.88 5.55 -7.86
CA MET A 306 0.79 4.80 -7.22
C MET A 306 0.19 5.58 -6.04
N HIS A 307 1.04 6.20 -5.23
CA HIS A 307 0.59 7.01 -4.09
C HIS A 307 -0.19 8.26 -4.54
N ASP A 308 0.22 8.92 -5.63
CA ASP A 308 -0.50 10.08 -6.16
C ASP A 308 -1.90 9.70 -6.66
N ILE A 309 -2.02 8.55 -7.34
CA ILE A 309 -3.32 8.01 -7.78
C ILE A 309 -4.24 7.75 -6.59
N VAL A 310 -3.71 7.14 -5.52
CA VAL A 310 -4.48 6.90 -4.29
C VAL A 310 -4.95 8.21 -3.65
N LEU A 311 -4.06 9.20 -3.53
CA LEU A 311 -4.39 10.49 -2.91
C LEU A 311 -5.43 11.27 -3.72
N GLU A 312 -5.33 11.30 -5.05
CA GLU A 312 -6.33 11.95 -5.89
C GLU A 312 -7.69 11.25 -5.76
N LYS A 313 -7.73 9.91 -5.67
CA LYS A 313 -9.00 9.21 -5.47
C LYS A 313 -9.63 9.47 -4.10
N ILE A 314 -8.83 9.51 -3.03
CA ILE A 314 -9.30 9.90 -1.70
C ILE A 314 -9.84 11.34 -1.72
N LYS A 315 -9.16 12.24 -2.43
CA LYS A 315 -9.56 13.65 -2.58
C LYS A 315 -10.87 13.81 -3.32
N GLU A 316 -11.11 13.05 -4.38
CA GLU A 316 -12.40 13.03 -5.09
C GLU A 316 -13.55 12.66 -4.15
N VAL A 317 -13.41 11.57 -3.40
CA VAL A 317 -14.43 11.13 -2.43
C VAL A 317 -14.60 12.14 -1.30
N TYR A 318 -13.51 12.71 -0.80
CA TYR A 318 -13.54 13.75 0.23
C TYR A 318 -14.32 14.99 -0.23
N LYS A 319 -14.07 15.48 -1.46
CA LYS A 319 -14.82 16.61 -2.03
C LYS A 319 -16.31 16.33 -2.16
N LEU A 320 -16.66 15.13 -2.64
CA LEU A 320 -18.06 14.70 -2.77
C LEU A 320 -18.76 14.69 -1.40
N SER A 321 -18.08 14.22 -0.34
CA SER A 321 -18.64 14.21 1.01
C SER A 321 -18.86 15.60 1.63
N ASN A 322 -18.08 16.61 1.21
CA ASN A 322 -18.13 17.96 1.78
C ASN A 322 -18.94 18.96 0.92
N GLY A 323 -19.53 18.51 -0.20
CA GLY A 323 -20.35 19.38 -1.06
C GLY A 323 -19.59 20.46 -1.82
N GLU A 324 -18.25 20.39 -1.85
CA GLU A 324 -17.41 21.31 -2.63
C GLU A 324 -17.44 20.89 -4.11
N GLN A 325 -18.43 21.38 -4.87
CA GLN A 325 -18.36 21.37 -6.33
C GLN A 325 -17.36 22.46 -6.79
N ASN A 326 -16.45 22.05 -7.67
CA ASN A 326 -15.27 22.79 -8.17
C ASN A 326 -15.43 24.29 -8.37
#